data_AF-A0AAE3JGC2-F1
#
_entry.id   AF-A0AAE3JGC2-F1
#
_cell.length_a   1.000
_cell.length_b   1.000
_cell.length_c   1.000
_cell.angle_alpha   90.00
_cell.angle_beta   90.00
_cell.angle_gamma   90.00
#
_symmetry.space_group_name_H-M   'P 1'
#
loop_
_entity.id
_entity.type
_entity.pdbx_description
1 polymer ?
#
loop_
_entity_poly.entity_id
_entity_poly.type
_entity_poly.pdbx_seq_one_letter_code
_entity_poly.pdbx_strand_id
1 'polypeptide(L)'
;MQTVIINPGAAVTAIRTAKVNGLTATFSKKEANVWQAQVKEAVNGRYEVTGTAVDSSGSWPLWIVKYYGVSLITDRTQADLDNDTARAYIDHDDLNRLEGAVQWIAEHLQDAGYPVRITERLNWLPADVRTQSEMDRLRDNINNLRSAYVTVSTTPRTPASITYSSINQANEIEQILADLYQLINGMESQYRYSGEAIAGEE
;
A
#
# COMPACT_ATOMS: atom_id res chain seq x y z
N MET A 1 -12.06 -3.09 -10.82
CA MET A 1 -12.15 -1.61 -10.69
C MET A 1 -11.99 -1.29 -9.23
N GLN A 2 -11.13 -0.33 -8.87
CA GLN A 2 -10.95 0.10 -7.49
C GLN A 2 -11.86 1.29 -7.17
N THR A 3 -12.51 1.25 -6.01
CA THR A 3 -13.18 2.42 -5.44
C THR A 3 -12.18 3.23 -4.62
N VAL A 4 -11.79 4.41 -5.09
CA VAL A 4 -10.92 5.33 -4.34
C VAL A 4 -11.79 6.29 -3.56
N ILE A 5 -11.72 6.23 -2.23
CA ILE A 5 -12.42 7.11 -1.30
C ILE A 5 -11.45 8.15 -0.73
N ILE A 6 -11.88 9.41 -0.70
CA ILE A 6 -11.14 10.53 -0.12
C ILE A 6 -12.03 11.37 0.80
N ASN A 7 -11.40 12.04 1.77
CA ASN A 7 -12.02 13.08 2.57
C ASN A 7 -11.18 14.37 2.43
N PRO A 8 -11.58 15.29 1.53
CA PRO A 8 -10.83 16.52 1.23
C PRO A 8 -11.09 17.64 2.25
N GLY A 9 -11.91 17.41 3.28
CA GLY A 9 -12.26 18.39 4.30
C GLY A 9 -13.76 18.72 4.37
N ALA A 10 -14.14 19.37 5.46
CA ALA A 10 -15.51 19.80 5.69
C ALA A 10 -15.93 20.88 4.68
N ALA A 11 -17.16 20.78 4.16
CA ALA A 11 -17.79 21.74 3.24
C ALA A 11 -17.39 21.69 1.75
N VAL A 12 -16.54 20.74 1.33
CA VAL A 12 -16.28 20.55 -0.11
C VAL A 12 -17.57 20.17 -0.84
N THR A 13 -17.93 20.98 -1.84
CA THR A 13 -19.13 20.85 -2.68
C THR A 13 -18.84 20.23 -4.05
N ALA A 14 -17.61 20.30 -4.54
CA ALA A 14 -17.18 19.63 -5.76
C ALA A 14 -15.69 19.30 -5.77
N ILE A 15 -15.33 18.24 -6.50
CA ILE A 15 -13.96 17.96 -6.94
C ILE A 15 -13.89 18.19 -8.45
N ARG A 16 -12.98 19.07 -8.88
CA ARG A 16 -12.75 19.45 -10.28
C ARG A 16 -11.37 18.99 -10.71
N THR A 17 -11.22 18.82 -12.04
CA THR A 17 -9.95 18.45 -12.70
C THR A 17 -9.25 17.27 -12.04
N ALA A 18 -10.03 16.33 -11.48
CA ALA A 18 -9.48 15.26 -10.67
C ALA A 18 -8.72 14.27 -11.55
N LYS A 19 -7.58 13.82 -11.05
CA LYS A 19 -6.79 12.76 -11.64
C LYS A 19 -6.44 11.74 -10.56
N VAL A 20 -6.40 10.47 -10.94
CA VAL A 20 -5.85 9.40 -10.13
C VAL A 20 -4.71 8.76 -10.89
N ASN A 21 -3.51 8.79 -10.31
CA ASN A 21 -2.27 8.36 -10.97
C ASN A 21 -2.08 9.00 -12.36
N GLY A 22 -2.37 10.30 -12.47
CA GLY A 22 -2.26 11.09 -13.70
C GLY A 22 -3.39 10.92 -14.72
N LEU A 23 -4.28 9.93 -14.54
CA LEU A 23 -5.42 9.68 -15.41
C LEU A 23 -6.66 10.44 -14.91
N THR A 24 -7.41 11.07 -15.81
CA THR A 24 -8.65 11.79 -15.47
C THR A 24 -9.63 10.87 -14.74
N ALA A 25 -10.15 11.34 -13.60
CA ALA A 25 -11.13 10.63 -12.79
C ALA A 25 -12.28 11.57 -12.41
N THR A 26 -13.48 11.00 -12.26
CA THR A 26 -14.67 11.74 -11.82
C THR A 26 -15.03 11.28 -10.43
N PHE A 27 -14.94 12.19 -9.46
CA PHE A 27 -15.38 11.94 -8.09
C PHE A 27 -16.85 12.34 -7.91
N SER A 28 -17.62 11.47 -7.28
CA SER A 28 -18.98 11.74 -6.82
C SER A 28 -19.03 11.75 -5.29
N LYS A 29 -19.95 12.54 -4.75
CA LYS A 29 -20.17 12.61 -3.31
C LYS A 29 -20.80 11.31 -2.83
N LYS A 30 -20.13 10.59 -1.94
CA LYS A 30 -20.64 9.38 -1.30
C LYS A 30 -21.46 9.74 -0.06
N GLU A 31 -20.90 10.61 0.77
CA GLU A 31 -21.45 11.02 2.08
C GLU A 31 -21.05 12.47 2.37
N ALA A 32 -21.45 13.02 3.52
CA ALA A 32 -20.94 14.31 3.96
C ALA A 32 -19.39 14.25 4.06
N ASN A 33 -18.70 15.12 3.32
CA ASN A 33 -17.24 15.21 3.24
C ASN A 33 -16.51 13.97 2.70
N VAL A 34 -17.24 12.95 2.23
CA VAL A 34 -16.66 11.73 1.67
C VAL A 34 -16.95 11.66 0.17
N TRP A 35 -15.90 11.53 -0.63
CA TRP A 35 -15.96 11.48 -2.08
C TRP A 35 -15.37 10.17 -2.59
N GLN A 36 -15.93 9.64 -3.68
CA GLN A 36 -15.46 8.40 -4.27
C GLN A 36 -15.33 8.48 -5.80
N ALA A 37 -14.40 7.71 -6.36
CA ALA A 37 -14.28 7.48 -7.80
C ALA A 37 -14.01 6.00 -8.09
N GLN A 38 -14.59 5.48 -9.17
CA GLN A 38 -14.24 4.17 -9.73
C GLN A 38 -13.08 4.36 -10.71
N VAL A 39 -11.95 3.71 -10.45
CA VAL A 39 -10.73 3.83 -11.27
C VAL A 39 -10.17 2.46 -11.62
N LYS A 40 -9.31 2.43 -12.64
CA LYS A 40 -8.53 1.23 -12.94
C LYS A 40 -7.68 0.88 -11.72
N GLU A 41 -7.60 -0.41 -11.41
CA GLU A 41 -6.72 -0.89 -10.34
C GLU A 41 -5.27 -0.53 -10.65
N ALA A 42 -4.61 0.07 -9.66
CA ALA A 42 -3.19 0.36 -9.73
C ALA A 42 -2.44 -0.91 -9.34
N VAL A 43 -1.47 -1.33 -10.16
CA VAL A 43 -0.70 -2.55 -9.92
C VAL A 43 0.03 -2.49 -8.58
N ASN A 44 0.40 -1.31 -8.10
CA ASN A 44 1.09 -1.12 -6.81
C ASN A 44 0.14 -0.81 -5.65
N GLY A 45 -1.19 -0.87 -5.86
CA GLY A 45 -2.18 -0.51 -4.84
C GLY A 45 -2.17 0.98 -4.44
N ARG A 46 -1.31 1.82 -5.03
CA ARG A 46 -1.16 3.24 -4.73
C ARG A 46 -2.03 4.09 -5.65
N TYR A 47 -2.78 5.02 -5.07
CA TYR A 47 -3.71 5.91 -5.76
C TYR A 47 -3.45 7.34 -5.31
N GLU A 48 -2.68 8.05 -6.13
CA GLU A 48 -2.43 9.46 -5.96
C GLU A 48 -3.52 10.28 -6.63
N VAL A 49 -4.33 10.91 -5.79
CA VAL A 49 -5.43 11.78 -6.18
C VAL A 49 -4.93 13.22 -6.21
N THR A 50 -5.00 13.83 -7.39
CA THR A 50 -4.76 15.26 -7.59
C THR A 50 -6.00 15.93 -8.16
N GLY A 51 -6.14 17.23 -7.94
CA GLY A 51 -7.26 18.00 -8.49
C GLY A 51 -7.50 19.30 -7.76
N THR A 52 -8.72 19.80 -7.86
CA THR A 52 -9.15 21.04 -7.22
C THR A 52 -10.40 20.77 -6.39
N ALA A 53 -10.30 20.96 -5.07
CA ALA A 53 -11.46 20.97 -4.19
C ALA A 53 -12.13 22.35 -4.24
N VAL A 54 -13.46 22.37 -4.19
CA VAL A 54 -14.28 23.58 -4.30
C VAL A 54 -15.31 23.59 -3.18
N ASP A 55 -15.52 24.74 -2.55
CA ASP A 55 -16.61 25.01 -1.62
C ASP A 55 -17.28 26.37 -1.92
N SER A 56 -18.05 26.91 -0.96
CA SER A 56 -18.68 28.24 -1.08
C SER A 56 -17.70 29.41 -0.96
N SER A 57 -16.51 29.18 -0.42
CA SER A 57 -15.51 30.19 -0.06
C SER A 57 -14.36 30.26 -1.08
N GLY A 58 -14.17 29.21 -1.90
CA GLY A 58 -13.19 29.24 -2.97
C GLY A 58 -12.80 27.86 -3.49
N SER A 59 -11.57 27.76 -3.99
CA SER A 59 -11.02 26.52 -4.54
C SER A 59 -9.56 26.38 -4.15
N TRP A 60 -9.13 25.15 -3.87
CA TRP A 60 -7.75 24.86 -3.45
C TRP A 60 -7.25 23.55 -4.08
N PRO A 61 -5.93 23.38 -4.23
CA PRO A 61 -5.36 22.15 -4.75
C PRO A 61 -5.61 20.97 -3.80
N LEU A 62 -5.88 19.81 -4.39
CA LEU A 62 -6.00 18.53 -3.72
C LEU A 62 -4.78 17.68 -4.02
N TRP A 63 -4.18 17.10 -2.98
CA TRP A 63 -3.19 16.04 -3.08
C TRP A 63 -3.43 15.03 -1.95
N ILE A 64 -4.00 13.88 -2.29
CA ILE A 64 -4.26 12.79 -1.34
C ILE A 64 -3.71 11.50 -1.93
N VAL A 65 -2.95 10.74 -1.16
CA VAL A 65 -2.51 9.39 -1.55
C VAL A 65 -3.31 8.37 -0.76
N LYS A 66 -3.74 7.29 -1.42
CA LYS A 66 -4.43 6.14 -0.82
C LYS A 66 -3.77 4.84 -1.24
N TYR A 67 -3.79 3.86 -0.34
CA TYR A 67 -3.34 2.50 -0.61
C TYR A 67 -4.51 1.53 -0.44
N TYR A 68 -4.83 0.76 -1.47
CA TYR A 68 -5.86 -0.27 -1.45
C TYR A 68 -5.24 -1.62 -1.84
N GLY A 69 -4.77 -2.34 -0.83
CA GLY A 69 -4.13 -3.64 -0.99
C GLY A 69 -2.64 -3.55 -1.30
N VAL A 70 -2.04 -4.74 -1.46
CA VAL A 70 -0.64 -4.91 -1.84
C VAL A 70 -0.57 -5.79 -3.08
N SER A 71 0.43 -5.57 -3.92
CA SER A 71 0.74 -6.44 -5.05
C SER A 71 2.16 -6.91 -4.82
N LEU A 72 2.31 -8.13 -4.35
CA LEU A 72 3.59 -8.73 -3.98
C LEU A 72 3.89 -9.89 -4.92
N ILE A 73 5.16 -10.01 -5.30
CA ILE A 73 5.70 -11.05 -6.15
C ILE A 73 6.56 -11.95 -5.26
N THR A 74 6.05 -13.13 -4.93
CA THR A 74 6.70 -14.07 -4.00
C THR A 74 7.23 -15.33 -4.67
N ASP A 75 7.04 -15.44 -5.99
CA ASP A 75 7.25 -16.64 -6.78
C ASP A 75 8.13 -16.39 -8.01
N ARG A 76 9.13 -15.50 -7.92
CA ARG A 76 10.16 -15.36 -8.96
C ARG A 76 10.89 -16.69 -9.16
N THR A 77 11.18 -17.05 -10.40
CA THR A 77 11.73 -18.36 -10.78
C THR A 77 13.04 -18.22 -11.56
N GLN A 78 13.79 -19.32 -11.69
CA GLN A 78 14.96 -19.36 -12.58
C GLN A 78 14.59 -19.05 -14.03
N ALA A 79 13.38 -19.43 -14.47
CA ALA A 79 12.89 -19.10 -15.80
C ALA A 79 12.72 -17.58 -16.02
N ASP A 80 12.47 -16.80 -14.95
CA ASP A 80 12.45 -15.34 -15.06
C ASP A 80 13.85 -14.81 -15.42
N LEU A 81 14.90 -15.35 -14.80
CA LEU A 81 16.29 -15.01 -15.10
C LEU A 81 16.69 -15.46 -16.51
N ASP A 82 16.36 -16.71 -16.86
CA ASP A 82 16.78 -17.31 -18.14
C ASP A 82 16.12 -16.63 -19.34
N ASN A 83 14.89 -16.11 -19.17
CA ASN A 83 14.13 -15.43 -20.21
C ASN A 83 14.16 -13.90 -20.10
N ASP A 84 14.98 -13.34 -19.20
CA ASP A 84 15.15 -11.90 -19.04
C ASP A 84 13.83 -11.15 -18.79
N THR A 85 12.94 -11.72 -17.96
CA THR A 85 11.64 -11.11 -17.68
C THR A 85 11.80 -9.94 -16.72
N ALA A 86 10.84 -9.00 -16.71
CA ALA A 86 10.86 -7.89 -15.75
C ALA A 86 10.91 -8.36 -14.29
N ARG A 87 10.36 -9.54 -13.99
CA ARG A 87 10.35 -10.15 -12.64
C ARG A 87 11.74 -10.57 -12.17
N ALA A 88 12.70 -10.76 -13.07
CA ALA A 88 14.06 -11.13 -12.76
C ALA A 88 14.85 -10.01 -12.05
N TYR A 89 14.38 -8.78 -12.20
CA TYR A 89 15.04 -7.58 -11.69
C TYR A 89 14.18 -6.91 -10.62
N ILE A 90 14.82 -6.05 -9.83
CA ILE A 90 14.17 -5.15 -8.90
C ILE A 90 14.54 -3.74 -9.32
N ASP A 91 13.59 -3.05 -9.94
CA ASP A 91 13.73 -1.67 -10.36
C ASP A 91 13.06 -0.69 -9.39
N HIS A 92 13.02 0.58 -9.78
CA HIS A 92 12.36 1.64 -9.00
C HIS A 92 10.85 1.42 -8.80
N ASP A 93 10.14 0.84 -9.77
CA ASP A 93 8.71 0.56 -9.67
C ASP A 93 8.45 -0.61 -8.70
N ASP A 94 9.30 -1.63 -8.73
CA ASP A 94 9.29 -2.70 -7.73
C ASP A 94 9.52 -2.19 -6.31
N LEU A 95 10.49 -1.28 -6.13
CA LEU A 95 10.73 -0.67 -4.81
C LEU A 95 9.54 0.17 -4.35
N ASN A 96 8.96 0.97 -5.24
CA ASN A 96 7.76 1.77 -4.91
C ASN A 96 6.56 0.88 -4.56
N ARG A 97 6.41 -0.26 -5.24
CA ARG A 97 5.39 -1.28 -4.94
C ARG A 97 5.63 -1.91 -3.57
N LEU A 98 6.88 -2.26 -3.26
CA LEU A 98 7.26 -2.86 -1.98
C LEU A 98 7.08 -1.88 -0.80
N GLU A 99 7.55 -0.64 -0.94
CA GLU A 99 7.41 0.42 0.06
C GLU A 99 5.94 0.81 0.26
N GLY A 100 5.14 0.79 -0.81
CA GLY A 100 3.69 0.92 -0.73
C GLY A 100 3.04 -0.20 0.09
N ALA A 101 3.52 -1.44 -0.06
CA ALA A 101 3.05 -2.56 0.76
C ALA A 101 3.44 -2.39 2.25
N VAL A 102 4.66 -1.94 2.53
CA VAL A 102 5.13 -1.60 3.88
C VAL A 102 4.23 -0.52 4.51
N GLN A 103 3.91 0.54 3.76
CA GLN A 103 3.02 1.59 4.22
C GLN A 103 1.59 1.07 4.48
N TRP A 104 1.01 0.32 3.55
CA TRP A 104 -0.33 -0.24 3.71
C TRP A 104 -0.41 -1.06 5.02
N ILE A 105 0.57 -1.95 5.24
CA ILE A 105 0.64 -2.77 6.46
C ILE A 105 0.76 -1.89 7.71
N ALA A 106 1.63 -0.87 7.67
CA ALA A 106 1.83 0.01 8.81
C ALA A 106 0.55 0.80 9.17
N GLU A 107 -0.16 1.31 8.17
CA GLU A 107 -1.43 2.04 8.35
C GLU A 107 -2.50 1.14 8.97
N HIS A 108 -2.70 -0.06 8.45
CA HIS A 108 -3.77 -0.96 8.92
C HIS A 108 -3.46 -1.53 10.32
N LEU A 109 -2.18 -1.76 10.64
CA LEU A 109 -1.77 -2.08 12.01
C LEU A 109 -2.05 -0.93 12.98
N GLN A 110 -1.71 0.31 12.60
CA GLN A 110 -2.00 1.49 13.43
C GLN A 110 -3.50 1.69 13.66
N ASP A 111 -4.32 1.54 12.61
CA ASP A 111 -5.77 1.64 12.70
C ASP A 111 -6.37 0.55 13.61
N ALA A 112 -5.77 -0.64 13.62
CA ALA A 112 -6.11 -1.72 14.56
C ALA A 112 -5.51 -1.55 15.97
N GLY A 113 -4.82 -0.44 16.25
CA GLY A 113 -4.27 -0.11 17.57
C GLY A 113 -2.87 -0.67 17.86
N TYR A 114 -2.19 -1.27 16.87
CA TYR A 114 -0.82 -1.73 16.99
C TYR A 114 0.16 -0.60 16.69
N PRO A 115 0.97 -0.17 17.68
CA PRO A 115 1.91 0.92 17.46
C PRO A 115 3.05 0.47 16.55
N VAL A 116 3.13 1.05 15.35
CA VAL A 116 4.23 0.82 14.42
C VAL A 116 4.69 2.14 13.83
N ARG A 117 6.00 2.26 13.60
CA ARG A 117 6.62 3.43 13.00
C ARG A 117 7.49 2.99 11.84
N ILE A 118 7.32 3.66 10.72
CA ILE A 118 8.12 3.47 9.52
C ILE A 118 8.73 4.80 9.09
N THR A 119 9.84 4.75 8.37
CA THR A 119 10.39 5.90 7.65
C THR A 119 10.08 5.71 6.18
N GLU A 120 9.25 6.57 5.60
CA GLU A 120 8.70 6.40 4.24
C GLU A 120 9.71 6.77 3.15
N ARG A 121 9.70 5.99 2.06
CA ARG A 121 10.30 6.36 0.77
C ARG A 121 9.48 5.73 -0.36
N LEU A 122 8.63 6.53 -0.99
CA LEU A 122 7.57 6.05 -1.90
C LEU A 122 7.72 6.53 -3.34
N ASN A 123 8.82 7.22 -3.63
CA ASN A 123 9.06 7.92 -4.88
C ASN A 123 10.46 7.61 -5.44
N TRP A 124 10.84 6.33 -5.40
CA TRP A 124 12.03 5.85 -6.11
C TRP A 124 11.94 6.24 -7.58
N LEU A 125 12.95 6.93 -8.07
CA LEU A 125 13.09 7.33 -9.47
C LEU A 125 14.06 6.40 -10.20
N PRO A 126 13.99 6.29 -11.54
CA PRO A 126 14.96 5.49 -12.31
C PRO A 126 16.43 5.88 -12.08
N ALA A 127 16.69 7.15 -11.72
CA ALA A 127 18.03 7.66 -11.46
C ALA A 127 18.49 7.49 -10.01
N ASP A 128 17.61 7.04 -9.11
CA ASP A 128 17.96 6.84 -7.71
C ASP A 128 18.88 5.63 -7.53
N VAL A 129 19.81 5.75 -6.59
CA VAL A 129 20.72 4.67 -6.23
C VAL A 129 20.23 3.98 -4.96
N ARG A 130 20.17 2.65 -4.97
CA ARG A 130 19.97 1.83 -3.78
C ARG A 130 21.21 1.88 -2.90
N THR A 131 21.30 2.90 -2.05
CA THR A 131 22.38 3.00 -1.07
C THR A 131 22.17 2.00 0.06
N GLN A 132 23.25 1.59 0.74
CA GLN A 132 23.16 0.70 1.90
C GLN A 132 22.23 1.28 2.97
N SER A 133 22.31 2.59 3.24
CA SER A 133 21.45 3.26 4.23
C SER A 133 19.96 3.18 3.88
N GLU A 134 19.60 3.24 2.60
CA GLU A 134 18.20 3.10 2.17
C GLU A 134 17.70 1.66 2.32
N MET A 135 18.56 0.68 2.02
CA MET A 135 18.23 -0.73 2.19
C MET A 135 18.15 -1.12 3.67
N ASP A 136 18.98 -0.53 4.54
CA ASP A 136 18.92 -0.69 5.98
C ASP A 136 17.63 -0.06 6.54
N ARG A 137 17.25 1.14 6.08
CA ARG A 137 15.95 1.76 6.44
C ARG A 137 14.77 0.86 6.08
N LEU A 138 14.73 0.34 4.85
CA LEU A 138 13.67 -0.57 4.41
C LEU A 138 13.64 -1.86 5.25
N ARG A 139 14.81 -2.44 5.54
CA ARG A 139 14.94 -3.61 6.41
C ARG A 139 14.42 -3.33 7.82
N ASP A 140 14.71 -2.16 8.38
CA ASP A 140 14.24 -1.75 9.70
C ASP A 140 12.71 -1.55 9.71
N ASN A 141 12.14 -0.96 8.65
CA ASN A 141 10.69 -0.89 8.49
C ASN A 141 10.07 -2.30 8.53
N ILE A 142 10.59 -3.26 7.75
CA ILE A 142 10.11 -4.65 7.75
C ILE A 142 10.21 -5.28 9.14
N ASN A 143 11.33 -5.06 9.85
CA ASN A 143 11.50 -5.56 11.23
C ASN A 143 10.50 -4.93 12.20
N ASN A 144 10.20 -3.64 12.07
CA ASN A 144 9.21 -2.95 12.89
C ASN A 144 7.81 -3.54 12.65
N LEU A 145 7.43 -3.77 11.39
CA LEU A 145 6.15 -4.41 11.05
C LEU A 145 6.04 -5.81 11.66
N ARG A 146 7.08 -6.63 11.48
CA ARG A 146 7.14 -7.98 12.05
C ARG A 146 7.11 -8.01 13.58
N SER A 147 7.65 -6.98 14.23
CA SER A 147 7.68 -6.90 15.69
C SER A 147 6.36 -6.37 16.26
N ALA A 148 5.63 -5.58 15.48
CA ALA A 148 4.34 -5.02 15.87
C ALA A 148 3.21 -6.05 15.85
N TYR A 149 3.34 -7.14 15.07
CA TYR A 149 2.27 -8.12 14.89
C TYR A 149 2.78 -9.57 14.85
N VAL A 150 1.84 -10.53 14.92
CA VAL A 150 2.15 -11.96 14.87
C VAL A 150 2.63 -12.36 13.47
N THR A 151 3.56 -13.30 13.40
CA THR A 151 3.98 -13.98 12.15
C THR A 151 3.74 -15.47 12.26
N VAL A 152 3.46 -16.15 11.15
CA VAL A 152 3.36 -17.61 11.12
C VAL A 152 4.75 -18.26 11.09
N SER A 153 4.85 -19.53 11.49
CA SER A 153 6.14 -20.24 11.55
C SER A 153 6.82 -20.40 10.20
N THR A 154 6.05 -20.32 9.11
CA THR A 154 6.54 -20.38 7.73
C THR A 154 7.00 -19.04 7.17
N THR A 155 6.73 -17.92 7.87
CA THR A 155 7.15 -16.60 7.42
C THR A 155 8.67 -16.53 7.41
N PRO A 156 9.33 -16.22 6.26
CA PRO A 156 10.77 -16.13 6.17
C PRO A 156 11.36 -15.16 7.20
N ARG A 157 12.62 -15.34 7.57
CA ARG A 157 13.31 -14.36 8.41
C ARG A 157 13.71 -13.14 7.59
N THR A 158 13.68 -11.96 8.19
CA THR A 158 14.21 -10.75 7.52
C THR A 158 15.69 -10.97 7.20
N PRO A 159 16.12 -10.86 5.92
CA PRO A 159 17.50 -11.12 5.53
C PRO A 159 18.43 -10.10 6.13
N ALA A 160 19.60 -10.53 6.64
CA ALA A 160 20.61 -9.72 7.35
C ALA A 160 20.96 -8.39 6.65
N SER A 161 20.91 -8.37 5.32
CA SER A 161 21.07 -7.21 4.47
C SER A 161 20.19 -7.36 3.23
N ILE A 162 19.53 -6.29 2.79
CA ILE A 162 18.76 -6.27 1.54
C ILE A 162 19.70 -5.84 0.41
N THR A 163 20.10 -6.77 -0.45
CA THR A 163 21.02 -6.54 -1.57
C THR A 163 20.38 -6.82 -2.92
N TYR A 164 19.28 -7.58 -2.93
CA TYR A 164 18.64 -8.15 -4.12
C TYR A 164 19.62 -8.88 -5.03
N SER A 165 20.62 -9.54 -4.45
CA SER A 165 21.59 -10.34 -5.20
C SER A 165 21.04 -11.67 -5.71
N SER A 166 19.82 -12.05 -5.31
CA SER A 166 19.11 -13.22 -5.82
C SER A 166 17.60 -13.01 -5.83
N ILE A 167 16.92 -13.67 -6.77
CA ILE A 167 15.45 -13.70 -6.84
C ILE A 167 14.83 -14.33 -5.59
N ASN A 168 15.55 -15.24 -4.92
CA ASN A 168 15.10 -15.86 -3.69
C ASN A 168 15.03 -14.85 -2.55
N GLN A 169 16.03 -13.96 -2.41
CA GLN A 169 15.98 -12.91 -1.40
C GLN A 169 14.79 -11.96 -1.67
N ALA A 170 14.52 -11.63 -2.93
CA ALA A 170 13.35 -10.84 -3.29
C ALA A 170 12.04 -11.55 -2.87
N ASN A 171 11.90 -12.83 -3.23
CA ASN A 171 10.75 -13.65 -2.83
C ASN A 171 10.58 -13.71 -1.31
N GLU A 172 11.65 -13.92 -0.56
CA GLU A 172 11.60 -13.98 0.91
C GLU A 172 11.13 -12.66 1.51
N ILE A 173 11.67 -11.52 1.06
CA ILE A 173 11.26 -10.19 1.52
C ILE A 173 9.78 -9.94 1.23
N GLU A 174 9.35 -10.24 0.01
CA GLU A 174 7.96 -10.03 -0.39
C GLU A 174 7.00 -11.01 0.30
N GLN A 175 7.44 -12.23 0.59
CA GLN A 175 6.65 -13.21 1.33
C GLN A 175 6.41 -12.77 2.77
N ILE A 176 7.37 -12.12 3.42
CA ILE A 176 7.18 -11.53 4.75
C ILE A 176 5.99 -10.55 4.74
N LEU A 177 5.95 -9.65 3.75
CA LEU A 177 4.89 -8.67 3.63
C LEU A 177 3.56 -9.33 3.23
N ALA A 178 3.59 -10.35 2.37
CA ALA A 178 2.40 -11.08 1.95
C ALA A 178 1.74 -11.81 3.14
N ASP A 179 2.54 -12.45 3.99
CA ASP A 179 2.04 -13.13 5.19
C ASP A 179 1.39 -12.12 6.16
N LEU A 180 2.06 -10.99 6.42
CA LEU A 180 1.51 -9.93 7.27
C LEU A 180 0.22 -9.37 6.70
N TYR A 181 0.19 -9.09 5.39
CA TYR A 181 -1.00 -8.64 4.69
C TYR A 181 -2.18 -9.62 4.87
N GLN A 182 -1.95 -10.93 4.70
CA GLN A 182 -3.00 -11.94 4.89
C GLN A 182 -3.50 -12.00 6.34
N LEU A 183 -2.60 -11.94 7.32
CA LEU A 183 -2.97 -11.98 8.74
C LEU A 183 -3.77 -10.74 9.17
N ILE A 184 -3.44 -9.56 8.64
CA ILE A 184 -4.16 -8.31 8.90
C ILE A 184 -5.55 -8.35 8.26
N ASN A 185 -5.65 -8.76 7.00
CA ASN A 185 -6.97 -8.92 6.35
C ASN A 185 -7.84 -9.97 7.09
N GLY A 186 -7.23 -11.05 7.60
CA GLY A 186 -7.89 -12.02 8.45
C GLY A 186 -8.46 -11.38 9.72
N MET A 187 -7.65 -10.61 10.45
CA MET A 187 -8.08 -9.84 11.63
C MET A 187 -9.21 -8.86 11.30
N GLU A 188 -9.08 -8.06 10.25
CA GLU A 188 -10.09 -7.09 9.85
C GLU A 188 -11.40 -7.74 9.43
N SER A 189 -11.34 -8.90 8.79
CA SER A 189 -12.54 -9.67 8.44
C SER A 189 -13.32 -10.07 9.70
N GLN A 190 -12.65 -10.44 10.79
CA GLN A 190 -13.28 -10.82 12.05
C GLN A 190 -14.00 -9.63 12.72
N TYR A 191 -13.45 -8.41 12.62
CA TYR A 191 -14.11 -7.21 13.10
C TYR A 191 -15.46 -6.96 12.40
N ARG A 192 -15.53 -7.20 11.09
CA ARG A 192 -16.78 -7.06 10.31
C ARG A 192 -17.85 -8.04 10.78
N TYR A 193 -17.49 -9.31 11.01
CA TYR A 193 -18.42 -10.30 11.53
C TYR A 193 -18.92 -9.99 12.95
N SER A 194 -18.07 -9.45 13.83
CA SER A 194 -18.48 -9.06 15.19
C SER A 194 -19.40 -7.83 15.23
N GLY A 195 -19.39 -6.99 14.18
CA GLY A 195 -20.29 -5.84 14.04
C GLY A 195 -21.67 -6.20 13.45
N GLU A 196 -21.79 -7.36 12.81
CA GLU A 196 -23.04 -7.94 12.33
C GLU A 196 -23.61 -8.95 13.35
N ALA A 197 -23.72 -8.53 14.62
CA ALA A 197 -24.53 -9.30 15.55
C ALA A 197 -25.97 -9.32 15.02
N ILE A 198 -26.36 -10.45 14.42
CA ILE A 198 -27.74 -10.78 14.07
C ILE A 198 -28.49 -10.85 15.40
N ALA A 199 -29.06 -9.72 15.80
CA ALA A 199 -30.07 -9.66 16.83
C ALA A 199 -31.36 -10.24 16.24
N GLY A 200 -31.57 -11.55 16.41
CA GLY A 200 -32.83 -12.17 16.04
C GLY A 200 -32.74 -13.67 15.83
N GLU A 201 -32.48 -14.43 16.89
CA GLU A 201 -33.08 -15.76 17.09
C GLU A 201 -33.36 -15.95 18.59
N GLU A 202 -34.55 -15.52 19.03
CA GLU A 202 -35.49 -16.26 19.90
C GLU A 202 -36.90 -15.65 19.77
#